data_AF-A0A7T5UHD6-F1
#
_entry.id   AF-A0A7T5UHD6-F1
#
_cell.length_a   1.000
_cell.length_b   1.000
_cell.length_c   1.000
_cell.angle_alpha   90.00
_cell.angle_beta   90.00
_cell.angle_gamma   90.00
#
_symmetry.space_group_name_H-M   'P 1'
#
loop_
_entity.id
_entity.type
_entity.pdbx_description
1 polymer ?
#
loop_
_entity_poly.entity_id
_entity_poly.type
_entity_poly.pdbx_seq_one_letter_code
_entity_poly.pdbx_strand_id
1 'polypeptide(L)'
;MSFILDSNTHTLRDPERNIELRSIRGYSTGDKDWEIHWNGEVIGFTARDNPKYGGETKNILMGIDWYVASMKIPQHLESKRAEVMGVIKEAMEAYGLKYSRMKVDCRVQFDQRLIR
;
A
#
# COMPACT_ATOMS: atom_id res chain seq x y z
N MET A 1 1.62 -14.45 -8.48
CA MET A 1 1.86 -13.71 -7.22
C MET A 1 0.79 -14.09 -6.22
N SER A 2 1.21 -14.48 -5.03
CA SER A 2 0.37 -15.19 -4.06
C SER A 2 0.34 -14.44 -2.73
N PHE A 3 0.00 -13.14 -2.73
CA PHE A 3 -0.05 -12.39 -1.47
C PHE A 3 -1.03 -13.03 -0.48
N ILE A 4 -0.66 -13.10 0.79
CA ILE A 4 -1.48 -13.63 1.88
C ILE A 4 -1.75 -12.47 2.83
N LEU A 5 -3.03 -12.18 3.11
CA LEU A 5 -3.42 -11.13 4.04
C LEU A 5 -3.82 -11.73 5.38
N ASP A 6 -3.10 -11.36 6.43
CA ASP A 6 -3.57 -11.51 7.81
C ASP A 6 -4.36 -10.26 8.20
N SER A 7 -5.68 -10.43 8.27
CA SER A 7 -6.60 -9.33 8.58
C SER A 7 -6.55 -8.92 10.05
N ASN A 8 -6.08 -9.77 10.96
CA ASN A 8 -5.99 -9.44 12.38
C ASN A 8 -4.83 -8.48 12.66
N THR A 9 -3.74 -8.64 11.92
CA THR A 9 -2.51 -7.85 12.06
C THR A 9 -2.34 -6.81 10.95
N HIS A 10 -3.34 -6.67 10.04
CA HIS A 10 -3.27 -5.81 8.85
C HIS A 10 -1.95 -5.98 8.09
N THR A 11 -1.49 -7.23 7.96
CA THR A 11 -0.20 -7.58 7.39
C THR A 11 -0.39 -8.40 6.12
N LEU A 12 0.22 -7.97 5.02
CA LEU A 12 0.23 -8.66 3.74
C LEU A 12 1.62 -9.27 3.49
N ARG A 13 1.69 -10.53 3.08
CA ARG A 13 2.96 -11.25 2.84
C ARG A 13 3.02 -11.85 1.45
N ASP A 14 4.16 -11.75 0.79
CA ASP A 14 4.56 -12.58 -0.35
C ASP A 14 5.81 -13.39 0.06
N PRO A 15 5.64 -14.67 0.43
CA PRO A 15 6.74 -15.53 0.85
C PRO A 15 7.76 -15.81 -0.26
N GLU A 16 7.34 -15.84 -1.52
CA GLU A 16 8.23 -16.19 -2.64
C GLU A 16 9.27 -15.09 -2.90
N ARG A 17 8.89 -13.84 -2.68
CA ARG A 17 9.75 -12.66 -2.87
C ARG A 17 10.24 -12.03 -1.58
N ASN A 18 9.92 -12.65 -0.44
CA ASN A 18 10.24 -12.13 0.90
C ASN A 18 9.79 -10.65 1.05
N ILE A 19 8.55 -10.37 0.65
CA ILE A 19 7.91 -9.06 0.81
C ILE A 19 6.89 -9.15 1.93
N GLU A 20 6.87 -8.16 2.80
CA GLU A 20 5.82 -8.01 3.79
C GLU A 20 5.44 -6.54 3.94
N LEU A 21 4.14 -6.24 3.83
CA LEU A 21 3.58 -4.92 4.02
C LEU A 21 2.78 -4.91 5.34
N ARG A 22 3.05 -3.93 6.20
CA ARG A 22 2.39 -3.77 7.51
C ARG A 22 1.80 -2.38 7.64
N SER A 23 0.58 -2.29 8.15
CA SER A 23 0.03 -1.03 8.66
C SER A 23 0.53 -0.83 10.10
N ILE A 24 1.26 0.25 10.36
CA ILE A 24 1.86 0.54 11.67
C ILE A 24 0.95 1.40 12.53
N ARG A 25 0.45 2.50 11.96
CA ARG A 25 -0.45 3.45 12.65
C ARG A 25 -1.43 4.07 11.68
N GLY A 26 -2.61 4.41 12.19
CA GLY A 26 -3.57 5.29 11.52
C GLY A 26 -3.71 6.60 12.28
N TYR A 27 -3.86 7.70 11.54
CA TYR A 27 -4.16 9.02 12.08
C TYR A 27 -5.62 9.38 11.82
N SER A 28 -6.19 10.24 12.67
CA SER A 28 -7.56 10.76 12.49
C SER A 28 -7.74 11.60 11.22
N THR A 29 -6.63 12.02 10.58
CA THR A 29 -6.60 12.72 9.29
C THR A 29 -6.86 11.80 8.09
N GLY A 30 -6.93 10.48 8.31
CA GLY A 30 -7.04 9.47 7.25
C GLY A 30 -5.70 9.03 6.68
N ASP A 31 -4.59 9.63 7.14
CA ASP A 31 -3.25 9.16 6.79
C ASP A 31 -2.89 7.92 7.62
N LYS A 32 -2.15 6.99 7.02
CA LYS A 32 -1.69 5.77 7.66
C LYS A 32 -0.21 5.58 7.40
N ASP A 33 0.53 5.21 8.43
CA ASP A 33 1.93 4.83 8.32
C ASP A 33 2.04 3.35 8.03
N TRP A 34 2.89 3.04 7.06
CA TRP A 34 3.13 1.71 6.54
C TRP A 34 4.61 1.40 6.55
N GLU A 35 4.92 0.12 6.66
CA GLU A 35 6.26 -0.41 6.43
C GLU A 35 6.18 -1.52 5.39
N ILE A 36 7.12 -1.48 4.44
CA ILE A 36 7.40 -2.62 3.58
C ILE A 36 8.76 -3.20 3.93
N HIS A 37 8.75 -4.49 4.28
CA HIS A 37 9.93 -5.30 4.46
C HIS A 37 10.24 -5.99 3.14
N TRP A 38 11.43 -5.77 2.59
CA TRP A 38 11.83 -6.36 1.31
C TRP A 38 13.33 -6.60 1.30
N ASN A 39 13.76 -7.83 1.00
CA ASN A 39 15.18 -8.22 0.96
C ASN A 39 15.98 -7.88 2.23
N GLY A 40 15.34 -7.96 3.41
CA GLY A 40 15.96 -7.63 4.70
C GLY A 40 15.97 -6.15 5.06
N GLU A 41 15.47 -5.29 4.16
CA GLU A 41 15.35 -3.85 4.36
C GLU A 41 13.95 -3.47 4.83
N VAL A 42 13.84 -2.37 5.57
CA VAL A 42 12.56 -1.81 6.03
C VAL A 42 12.40 -0.41 5.46
N ILE A 43 11.37 -0.21 4.66
CA ILE A 43 11.06 1.08 4.03
C ILE A 43 9.73 1.58 4.59
N GLY A 44 9.79 2.68 5.34
CA GLY A 44 8.62 3.33 5.90
C GLY A 44 8.01 4.34 4.94
N PHE A 45 6.69 4.40 4.86
CA PHE A 45 5.96 5.37 4.03
C PHE A 45 4.60 5.73 4.63
N THR A 46 4.09 6.91 4.30
CA THR A 46 2.76 7.36 4.70
C THR A 46 1.84 7.37 3.49
N ALA A 47 0.66 6.75 3.62
CA ALA A 47 -0.34 6.69 2.57
C ALA A 47 -1.75 6.97 3.09
N ARG A 48 -2.58 7.57 2.24
CA ARG A 48 -3.99 7.85 2.51
C ARG A 48 -4.88 7.01 1.60
N ASP A 49 -5.91 6.39 2.15
CA ASP A 49 -6.99 5.78 1.37
C ASP A 49 -8.07 6.79 1.00
N ASN A 50 -8.52 6.68 -0.24
CA ASN A 50 -9.65 7.44 -0.80
C ASN A 50 -10.67 6.45 -1.37
N PRO A 51 -11.57 5.91 -0.54
CA PRO A 51 -12.58 4.97 -0.98
C PRO A 51 -13.54 5.65 -1.97
N LYS A 52 -13.84 4.94 -3.06
CA LYS A 52 -14.81 5.33 -4.09
C LYS A 52 -16.09 4.55 -3.87
N TYR A 53 -17.15 5.27 -3.53
CA TYR A 53 -18.48 4.69 -3.39
C TYR A 53 -19.37 5.03 -4.59
N GLY A 54 -20.25 4.10 -4.93
CA GLY A 54 -21.22 4.26 -6.01
C GLY A 54 -22.40 3.30 -5.89
N GLY A 55 -23.02 3.01 -7.03
CA GLY A 55 -24.32 2.33 -7.09
C GLY A 55 -25.51 3.27 -6.85
N GLU A 56 -26.73 2.75 -6.97
CA GLU A 56 -27.98 3.54 -6.85
C GLU A 56 -28.09 4.28 -5.50
N THR A 57 -27.52 3.72 -4.43
CA THR A 57 -27.57 4.26 -3.07
C THR A 57 -26.28 4.94 -2.61
N LYS A 58 -25.22 4.98 -3.44
CA LYS A 58 -23.87 5.49 -3.09
C LYS A 58 -23.24 4.86 -1.84
N ASN A 59 -23.72 3.69 -1.40
CA ASN A 59 -23.21 2.98 -0.23
C ASN A 59 -22.38 1.74 -0.58
N ILE A 60 -22.19 1.46 -1.87
CA ILE A 60 -21.41 0.31 -2.33
C ILE A 60 -20.00 0.78 -2.61
N LEU A 61 -19.02 0.17 -1.92
CA LEU A 61 -17.61 0.39 -2.21
C LEU A 61 -17.30 -0.19 -3.60
N MET A 62 -16.88 0.67 -4.52
CA MET A 62 -16.53 0.31 -5.90
C MET A 62 -15.01 0.30 -6.12
N GLY A 63 -14.27 1.09 -5.35
CA GLY A 63 -12.82 1.20 -5.50
C GLY A 63 -12.13 1.81 -4.29
N ILE A 64 -10.81 1.67 -4.22
CA ILE A 64 -9.95 2.37 -3.27
C ILE A 64 -8.76 2.93 -4.05
N ASP A 65 -8.63 4.26 -4.04
CA ASP A 65 -7.39 4.91 -4.49
C ASP A 65 -6.49 5.14 -3.27
N TRP A 66 -5.23 4.74 -3.36
CA TRP A 66 -4.22 5.03 -2.37
C TRP A 66 -3.30 6.15 -2.86
N TYR A 67 -3.00 7.08 -1.98
CA TYR A 67 -2.05 8.15 -2.25
C TYR A 67 -0.87 8.07 -1.28
N VAL A 68 0.32 7.75 -1.79
CA VAL A 68 1.58 7.71 -1.03
C VAL A 68 2.15 9.13 -0.98
N ALA A 69 2.11 9.73 0.21
CA ALA A 69 2.49 11.14 0.43
C ALA A 69 3.98 11.31 0.75
N SER A 70 4.57 10.32 1.42
CA SER A 70 5.98 10.35 1.83
C SER A 70 6.52 8.93 1.91
N MET A 71 7.83 8.78 1.73
CA MET A 71 8.54 7.53 1.88
C MET A 71 9.99 7.79 2.28
N LYS A 72 10.56 6.91 3.09
CA LYS A 72 11.96 6.95 3.51
C LYS A 72 12.69 5.73 2.94
N ILE A 73 13.36 5.92 1.81
CA ILE A 73 14.22 4.88 1.23
C ILE A 73 15.58 4.92 1.93
N PRO A 74 16.15 3.77 2.33
CA PRO A 74 17.54 3.68 2.73
C PRO A 74 18.47 4.20 1.63
N GLN A 75 19.53 4.92 2.01
CA GLN A 75 20.41 5.61 1.04
C GLN A 75 21.02 4.67 -0.01
N HIS A 76 21.37 3.44 0.37
CA HIS A 76 21.94 2.44 -0.54
C HIS A 76 20.92 1.87 -1.54
N LEU A 77 19.63 2.08 -1.33
CA LEU A 77 18.54 1.70 -2.22
C LEU A 77 18.04 2.87 -3.09
N GLU A 78 18.56 4.08 -2.91
CA GLU A 78 18.12 5.25 -3.70
C GLU A 78 18.32 5.05 -5.21
N SER A 79 19.39 4.38 -5.63
CA SER A 79 19.60 4.00 -7.04
C SER A 79 18.54 3.03 -7.58
N LYS A 80 17.81 2.36 -6.68
CA LYS A 80 16.70 1.43 -6.96
C LYS A 80 15.34 2.01 -6.59
N ARG A 81 15.22 3.34 -6.44
CA ARG A 81 13.98 4.04 -6.06
C ARG A 81 12.76 3.58 -6.87
N ALA A 82 12.89 3.49 -8.19
CA ALA A 82 11.78 3.06 -9.06
C ALA A 82 11.33 1.62 -8.77
N GLU A 83 12.28 0.72 -8.47
CA GLU A 83 11.99 -0.67 -8.09
C GLU A 83 11.26 -0.71 -6.73
N VAL A 84 11.76 0.02 -5.74
CA VAL A 84 11.13 0.17 -4.41
C VAL A 84 9.69 0.68 -4.55
N MET A 85 9.47 1.72 -5.34
CA MET A 85 8.13 2.26 -5.60
C MET A 85 7.23 1.23 -6.30
N GLY A 86 7.77 0.45 -7.24
CA GLY A 86 7.06 -0.64 -7.88
C GLY A 86 6.58 -1.69 -6.89
N VAL A 87 7.45 -2.11 -5.96
CA VAL A 87 7.13 -3.09 -4.92
C VAL A 87 6.08 -2.53 -3.95
N ILE A 88 6.21 -1.28 -3.50
CA ILE A 88 5.21 -0.61 -2.65
C ILE A 88 3.85 -0.57 -3.34
N LYS A 89 3.81 -0.14 -4.61
CA LYS A 89 2.58 -0.08 -5.40
C LYS A 89 1.90 -1.44 -5.45
N GLU A 90 2.64 -2.46 -5.83
CA GLU A 90 2.11 -3.80 -6.01
C GLU A 90 1.55 -4.38 -4.69
N ALA A 91 2.30 -4.22 -3.59
CA ALA A 91 1.87 -4.67 -2.27
C ALA A 91 0.62 -3.92 -1.79
N MET A 92 0.55 -2.60 -1.99
CA MET A 92 -0.62 -1.78 -1.61
C MET A 92 -1.86 -2.11 -2.46
N GLU A 93 -1.68 -2.34 -3.76
CA GLU A 93 -2.77 -2.79 -4.65
C GLU A 93 -3.32 -4.14 -4.18
N ALA A 94 -2.43 -5.10 -3.92
CA ALA A 94 -2.80 -6.41 -3.40
C ALA A 94 -3.45 -6.35 -2.01
N TYR A 95 -2.99 -5.45 -1.13
CA TYR A 95 -3.61 -5.20 0.16
C TYR A 95 -5.06 -4.73 -0.01
N GLY A 96 -5.29 -3.69 -0.83
CA GLY A 96 -6.63 -3.16 -1.05
C GLY A 96 -7.59 -4.19 -1.65
N LEU A 97 -7.12 -5.00 -2.61
CA LEU A 97 -7.90 -6.07 -3.23
C LEU A 97 -8.27 -7.19 -2.24
N LYS A 98 -7.40 -7.52 -1.29
CA LYS A 98 -7.64 -8.61 -0.32
C LYS A 98 -8.38 -8.15 0.93
N TYR A 99 -8.17 -6.90 1.33
CA TYR A 99 -8.85 -6.30 2.48
C TYR A 99 -10.30 -6.00 2.16
N SER A 100 -10.59 -5.57 0.92
CA SER A 100 -11.96 -5.44 0.45
C SER A 100 -12.58 -6.83 0.26
N ARG A 101 -13.62 -7.14 1.04
CA ARG A 101 -14.44 -8.36 0.86
C ARG A 101 -15.25 -8.36 -0.44
N MET A 102 -15.27 -7.22 -1.15
CA MET A 102 -15.94 -7.04 -2.44
C MET A 102 -14.89 -6.88 -3.55
N LYS A 103 -15.20 -7.35 -4.76
CA LYS A 103 -14.38 -7.05 -5.96
C LYS A 103 -14.43 -5.53 -6.20
N VAL A 104 -13.35 -4.85 -5.86
CA VAL A 104 -13.18 -3.41 -6.02
C VAL A 104 -11.95 -3.13 -6.86
N ASP A 105 -11.93 -2.02 -7.57
CA ASP A 105 -10.70 -1.54 -8.20
C ASP A 105 -9.77 -0.97 -7.15
N CYS A 106 -8.47 -1.27 -7.24
CA CYS A 106 -7.46 -0.69 -6.35
C CYS A 106 -6.38 -0.03 -7.20
N ARG A 107 -6.04 1.22 -6.88
CA ARG A 107 -4.99 1.97 -7.59
C ARG A 107 -4.10 2.67 -6.58
N VAL A 108 -2.81 2.73 -6.87
CA VAL A 108 -1.85 3.47 -6.04
C VAL A 108 -1.21 4.58 -6.86
N GLN A 109 -1.19 5.77 -6.28
CA GLN A 109 -0.54 6.96 -6.80
C GLN A 109 0.52 7.44 -5.82
N PHE A 110 1.61 7.99 -6.33
CA PHE A 110 2.66 8.63 -5.54
C PHE A 110 2.62 10.13 -5.75
N ASP A 111 2.97 10.90 -4.72
CA ASP A 111 3.25 12.33 -4.89
C ASP A 111 4.36 12.51 -5.95
N GLN A 112 4.15 13.46 -6.89
CA GLN A 112 5.11 13.78 -7.96
C GLN A 112 6.50 14.16 -7.42
N ARG A 113 6.58 14.65 -6.18
CA ARG A 113 7.86 14.97 -5.51
C ARG A 113 8.68 13.73 -5.19
N LEU A 114 8.07 12.54 -5.11
CA LEU A 114 8.75 11.28 -4.79
C LEU A 114 9.38 10.61 -6.02
N ILE A 115 8.99 11.03 -7.24
CA ILE A 115 9.42 10.45 -8.52
C ILE A 115 10.78 11.04 -8.98
N ARG A 116 11.28 12.07 -8.30
CA ARG A 116 12.50 12.80 -8.65
C ARG A 116 13.78 12.05 -8.27
#